data_AF-M1A2Q0-F1
#
_entry.id   AF-M1A2Q0-F1
#
_cell.length_a   1.000
_cell.length_b   1.000
_cell.length_c   1.000
_cell.angle_alpha   90.00
_cell.angle_beta   90.00
_cell.angle_gamma   90.00
#
_symmetry.space_group_name_H-M   'P 1'
#
loop_
_entity.id
_entity.type
_entity.pdbx_description
1 polymer ?
#
loop_
_entity_poly.entity_id
_entity_poly.type
_entity_poly.pdbx_seq_one_letter_code
_entity_poly.pdbx_strand_id
1 'polypeptide(L)'
;MGLTFCHSICDGLGAAQFLKAVGEFARGVEKLSVAPVWCRELLLPPPQKGVAEDNSSMPPPLTIPVPDQRLEHASFNIPLDEINQLKHQVMQELKMDQNVFCSSFESIAATLWRHRTRAILNITDDKKNPSNSSSNTSFIPADDAGQ
;
A
#
# COMPACT_ATOMS: atom_id res chain seq x y z
N MET A 1 10.60 -2.87 19.27
CA MET A 1 9.48 -1.95 19.54
C MET A 1 8.28 -2.46 18.76
N GLY A 2 7.17 -2.78 19.43
CA GLY A 2 5.88 -3.06 18.78
C GLY A 2 4.98 -1.84 18.88
N LEU A 3 4.16 -1.59 17.87
CA LEU A 3 3.29 -0.40 17.80
C LEU A 3 1.90 -0.80 17.36
N THR A 4 0.91 -0.18 17.99
CA THR A 4 -0.50 -0.32 17.61
C THR A 4 -1.12 1.07 17.63
N PHE A 5 -1.73 1.47 16.53
CA PHE A 5 -2.38 2.77 16.38
C PHE A 5 -3.86 2.59 16.02
N CYS A 6 -4.69 3.49 16.54
CA CYS A 6 -6.03 3.67 15.99
C CYS A 6 -5.92 4.49 14.69
N HIS A 7 -6.35 3.91 13.57
CA HIS A 7 -6.22 4.55 12.25
C HIS A 7 -7.07 5.83 12.10
N SER A 8 -8.01 6.08 13.03
CA SER A 8 -8.78 7.33 13.12
C SER A 8 -7.97 8.50 13.71
N ILE A 9 -6.87 8.22 14.42
CA ILE A 9 -6.06 9.25 15.08
C ILE A 9 -4.95 9.75 14.14
N CYS A 10 -4.30 8.85 13.41
CA CYS A 10 -3.24 9.19 12.47
C CYS A 10 -3.23 8.25 11.27
N ASP A 11 -2.73 8.78 10.15
CA ASP A 11 -2.35 8.00 8.98
C ASP A 11 -0.90 7.49 9.11
N GLY A 12 -0.39 6.83 8.08
CA GLY A 12 0.97 6.31 8.07
C GLY A 12 2.04 7.39 8.26
N LEU A 13 1.83 8.60 7.69
CA LEU A 13 2.77 9.71 7.82
C LEU A 13 2.76 10.29 9.24
N GLY A 14 1.59 10.50 9.82
CA GLY A 14 1.42 10.96 11.20
C GLY A 14 2.01 9.97 12.20
N ALA A 15 1.82 8.66 11.98
CA ALA A 15 2.47 7.63 12.78
C ALA A 15 4.00 7.71 12.68
N ALA A 16 4.56 7.88 11.47
CA ALA A 16 6.00 8.04 11.28
C ALA A 16 6.55 9.30 11.97
N GLN A 17 5.84 10.43 11.90
CA GLN A 17 6.21 11.67 12.60
C GLN A 17 6.19 11.48 14.13
N PHE A 18 5.18 10.80 14.66
CA PHE A 18 5.11 10.47 16.09
C PHE A 18 6.32 9.62 16.53
N LEU A 19 6.65 8.57 15.78
CA LEU A 19 7.80 7.72 16.09
C LEU A 19 9.13 8.47 16.01
N LYS A 20 9.26 9.36 15.03
CA LYS A 20 10.43 10.24 14.93
C LYS A 20 10.54 11.11 16.19
N ALA A 21 9.45 11.73 16.63
CA ALA A 21 9.43 12.56 17.84
C ALA A 21 9.78 11.75 19.10
N VAL A 22 9.25 10.54 19.25
CA VAL A 22 9.62 9.62 20.34
C VAL A 22 11.12 9.32 20.31
N GLY A 23 11.68 9.06 19.12
CA GLY A 23 13.12 8.85 18.96
C GLY A 23 13.97 10.09 19.25
N GLU A 24 13.47 11.30 18.96
CA GLU A 24 14.11 12.57 19.32
C GLU A 24 14.10 12.79 20.83
N PHE A 25 12.97 12.55 21.51
CA PHE A 25 12.89 12.60 22.97
C PHE A 25 13.83 11.60 23.64
N ALA A 26 13.87 10.36 23.14
CA ALA A 26 14.77 9.34 23.68
C ALA A 26 16.26 9.70 23.55
N ARG A 27 16.63 10.54 22.56
CA ARG A 27 17.98 11.07 22.38
C ARG A 27 18.27 12.34 23.19
N GLY A 28 17.28 12.88 23.90
CA GLY A 28 17.43 14.12 24.68
C GLY A 28 17.50 15.39 23.82
N VAL A 29 16.91 15.37 22.62
CA VAL A 29 16.84 16.58 21.77
C VAL A 29 15.94 17.63 22.45
N GLU A 30 16.43 18.86 22.60
CA GLU A 30 15.71 19.95 23.28
C GLU A 30 14.44 20.40 22.54
N LYS A 31 14.43 20.30 21.21
CA LYS A 31 13.32 20.73 20.36
C LYS A 31 13.07 19.73 19.24
N LEU A 32 11.81 19.30 19.12
CA LEU A 32 11.38 18.41 18.04
C LEU A 32 11.58 19.05 16.67
N SER A 33 12.00 18.24 15.70
CA SER A 33 12.19 18.70 14.32
C SER A 33 10.89 19.09 13.63
N VAL A 34 9.77 18.45 14.03
CA VAL A 34 8.42 18.78 13.59
C VAL A 34 7.56 19.00 14.83
N ALA A 35 7.01 20.20 14.97
CA ALA A 35 6.11 20.50 16.07
C ALA A 35 4.73 19.88 15.82
N PRO A 36 4.09 19.25 16.82
CA PRO A 36 2.73 18.78 16.68
C PRO A 36 1.76 19.97 16.55
N VAL A 37 0.82 19.87 15.61
CA VAL A 37 -0.28 20.84 15.44
C VAL A 37 -1.59 20.14 15.80
N TRP A 38 -2.32 20.71 16.76
CA TRP A 38 -3.52 20.07 17.33
C TRP A 38 -4.83 20.54 16.71
N CYS A 39 -4.83 21.70 16.03
CA CYS A 39 -6.03 22.37 15.52
C CYS A 39 -6.61 21.69 14.27
N ARG A 40 -7.03 20.42 14.38
CA ARG A 40 -7.52 19.60 13.27
C ARG A 40 -8.87 20.09 12.73
N GLU A 41 -9.66 20.73 13.57
CA GLU A 41 -10.91 21.38 13.21
C GLU A 41 -10.73 22.48 12.15
N LEU A 42 -9.56 23.11 12.10
CA LEU A 42 -9.23 24.12 11.08
C LEU A 42 -8.95 23.51 9.70
N LEU A 43 -8.72 22.20 9.63
CA LEU A 43 -8.48 21.47 8.38
C LEU A 43 -9.80 20.98 7.75
N LEU A 44 -10.89 21.03 8.50
CA LEU A 44 -12.20 20.65 7.98
C LEU A 44 -12.72 21.79 7.09
N PRO A 45 -13.18 21.50 5.86
CA PRO A 45 -13.85 22.50 5.06
C PRO A 45 -15.06 23.05 5.82
N PRO A 46 -15.38 24.36 5.68
CA PRO A 46 -16.54 24.93 6.34
C PRO A 46 -17.79 24.15 5.96
N PRO A 47 -18.75 23.93 6.89
CA PRO A 47 -19.96 23.18 6.60
C PRO A 47 -20.66 23.82 5.39
N GLN A 48 -20.91 23.02 4.36
CA GLN A 48 -21.60 23.47 3.17
C GLN A 48 -23.01 23.91 3.58
N LYS A 49 -23.29 25.22 3.51
CA LYS A 49 -24.64 25.76 3.75
C LYS A 49 -25.61 25.11 2.77
N GLY A 50 -26.48 24.23 3.25
CA GLY A 50 -27.59 23.66 2.49
C GLY A 50 -27.68 22.14 2.47
N VAL A 51 -26.69 21.41 2.98
CA VAL A 51 -26.81 19.97 3.20
C VAL A 51 -27.30 19.79 4.64
N ALA A 52 -28.61 19.55 4.81
CA ALA A 52 -29.10 19.01 6.07
C ALA A 52 -28.24 17.79 6.41
N GLU A 53 -27.84 17.65 7.68
CA GLU A 53 -27.13 16.48 8.20
C GLU A 53 -28.04 15.25 8.12
N ASP A 54 -28.31 14.79 6.90
CA ASP A 54 -29.01 13.56 6.65
C ASP A 54 -28.01 12.43 6.84
N ASN A 55 -27.82 12.08 8.11
CA ASN A 55 -27.04 10.92 8.53
C ASN A 55 -27.60 9.59 7.96
N SER A 56 -28.72 9.62 7.20
CA SER A 56 -29.29 8.44 6.54
C SER A 56 -28.57 8.02 5.24
N SER A 57 -27.70 8.87 4.68
CA SER A 57 -26.97 8.56 3.42
C SER A 57 -25.50 8.17 3.63
N MET A 58 -25.11 7.71 4.81
CA MET A 58 -23.80 7.05 4.93
C MET A 58 -23.88 5.68 4.25
N PRO A 59 -23.12 5.44 3.15
CA PRO A 59 -23.08 4.12 2.55
C PRO A 59 -22.65 3.11 3.61
N PRO A 60 -23.23 1.90 3.63
CA PRO A 60 -22.85 0.87 4.59
C PRO A 60 -21.34 0.65 4.51
N PRO A 61 -20.69 0.31 5.65
CA PRO A 61 -19.26 0.04 5.67
C PRO A 61 -18.92 -0.94 4.54
N LEU A 62 -17.94 -0.57 3.71
CA LEU A 62 -17.45 -1.44 2.65
C LEU A 62 -16.99 -2.75 3.31
N THR A 63 -17.84 -3.76 3.21
CA THR A 63 -17.54 -5.08 3.72
C THR A 63 -16.73 -5.74 2.63
N ILE A 64 -15.40 -5.58 2.67
CA ILE A 64 -14.52 -6.31 1.76
C ILE A 64 -14.65 -7.78 2.17
N PRO A 65 -15.21 -8.66 1.31
CA PRO A 65 -15.32 -10.07 1.64
C PRO A 65 -13.92 -10.59 1.93
N VAL A 66 -13.68 -11.05 3.16
CA VAL A 66 -12.43 -11.74 3.47
C VAL A 66 -12.47 -13.01 2.63
N PRO A 67 -11.48 -13.27 1.77
CA PRO A 67 -11.47 -14.49 0.99
C PRO A 67 -11.53 -15.70 1.92
N ASP A 68 -12.31 -16.72 1.56
CA ASP A 68 -12.33 -18.02 2.28
C ASP A 68 -10.97 -18.75 2.23
N GLN A 69 -10.00 -18.17 1.54
CA GLN A 69 -8.66 -18.68 1.36
C GLN A 69 -7.74 -18.09 2.43
N ARG A 70 -6.94 -18.95 3.04
CA ARG A 70 -5.89 -18.53 3.97
C ARG A 70 -4.89 -17.62 3.25
N LEU A 71 -4.82 -16.37 3.70
CA LEU A 71 -3.84 -15.40 3.22
C LEU A 71 -2.52 -15.62 3.97
N GLU A 72 -1.43 -15.65 3.23
CA GLU A 72 -0.08 -15.72 3.78
C GLU A 72 0.63 -14.38 3.58
N HIS A 73 1.45 -14.01 4.56
CA HIS A 73 2.27 -12.82 4.44
C HIS A 73 3.47 -13.10 3.54
N ALA A 74 3.66 -12.28 2.51
CA ALA A 74 4.83 -12.33 1.66
C ALA A 74 5.50 -10.95 1.63
N SER A 75 6.82 -10.94 1.76
CA SER A 75 7.66 -9.75 1.65
C SER A 75 8.62 -9.93 0.49
N PHE A 76 8.77 -8.88 -0.32
CA PHE A 76 9.63 -8.88 -1.50
C PHE A 76 10.65 -7.76 -1.37
N ASN A 77 11.92 -8.08 -1.63
CA ASN A 77 12.95 -7.07 -1.79
C ASN A 77 13.10 -6.79 -3.29
N ILE A 78 12.99 -5.51 -3.68
CA ILE A 78 13.14 -5.08 -5.08
C ILE A 78 14.33 -4.11 -5.13
N PRO A 79 15.50 -4.54 -5.63
CA PRO A 79 16.68 -3.69 -5.76
C PRO A 79 16.41 -2.44 -6.61
N LEU A 80 17.17 -1.37 -6.34
CA LEU A 80 17.01 -0.10 -7.07
C LEU A 80 17.24 -0.25 -8.58
N ASP A 81 18.17 -1.10 -8.99
CA ASP A 81 18.45 -1.36 -10.41
C ASP A 81 17.25 -2.03 -11.10
N GLU A 82 16.58 -2.97 -10.43
CA GLU A 82 15.35 -3.58 -10.93
C GLU A 82 14.19 -2.58 -11.00
N ILE A 83 14.08 -1.68 -10.01
CA ILE A 83 13.09 -0.59 -10.04
C ILE A 83 13.33 0.32 -11.25
N ASN A 84 14.60 0.67 -11.52
CA ASN A 84 14.95 1.52 -12.67
C ASN A 84 14.69 0.80 -14.00
N GLN A 85 15.04 -0.48 -14.09
CA GLN A 85 14.75 -1.30 -15.26
C GLN A 85 13.24 -1.40 -15.51
N LEU A 86 12.46 -1.63 -14.46
CA LEU A 86 11.00 -1.68 -14.53
C LEU A 86 10.41 -0.36 -15.02
N LYS A 87 10.88 0.78 -14.48
CA LYS A 87 10.48 2.11 -14.96
C LYS A 87 10.73 2.28 -16.46
N HIS A 88 11.92 1.94 -16.92
CA HIS A 88 12.26 2.04 -18.34
C HIS A 88 11.36 1.15 -19.20
N GLN A 89 11.09 -0.09 -18.77
CA GLN A 89 10.17 -0.99 -19.48
C GLN A 89 8.75 -0.44 -19.56
N VAL A 90 8.21 0.09 -18.44
CA VAL A 90 6.86 0.67 -18.40
C VAL A 90 6.77 1.90 -19.31
N MET A 91 7.77 2.79 -19.27
CA MET A 91 7.82 3.98 -20.13
C MET A 91 7.87 3.59 -21.62
N GLN A 92 8.62 2.55 -21.97
CA GLN A 92 8.71 2.02 -23.34
C GLN A 92 7.39 1.35 -23.78
N GLU A 93 6.78 0.49 -22.95
CA GLU A 93 5.52 -0.22 -23.25
C GLU A 93 4.39 0.78 -23.51
N LEU A 94 4.31 1.84 -22.70
CA LEU A 94 3.31 2.89 -22.80
C LEU A 94 3.62 3.96 -23.86
N LYS A 95 4.76 3.87 -24.55
CA LYS A 95 5.25 4.88 -25.51
C LYS A 95 5.21 6.30 -24.92
N MET A 96 5.53 6.41 -23.64
CA MET A 96 5.57 7.70 -22.96
C MET A 96 6.74 8.52 -23.49
N ASP A 97 6.53 9.82 -23.67
CA ASP A 97 7.62 10.72 -23.99
C ASP A 97 8.68 10.67 -22.87
N GLN A 98 9.94 10.86 -23.22
CA GLN A 98 11.05 10.88 -22.25
C GLN A 98 10.90 11.99 -21.18
N ASN A 99 10.01 12.95 -21.42
CA ASN A 99 9.74 14.06 -20.51
C ASN A 99 8.62 13.77 -19.49
N VAL A 100 7.99 12.58 -19.54
CA VAL A 100 6.97 12.17 -18.58
C VAL A 100 7.64 11.48 -17.38
N PHE A 101 7.33 11.95 -16.19
CA PHE A 101 7.84 11.37 -14.95
C PHE A 101 6.97 10.19 -14.48
N CYS A 102 7.60 9.09 -14.11
CA CYS A 102 6.96 7.98 -13.40
C CYS A 102 7.72 7.67 -12.11
N SER A 103 7.02 7.73 -10.97
CA SER A 103 7.61 7.43 -9.68
C SER A 103 7.85 5.92 -9.51
N SER A 104 8.76 5.56 -8.60
CA SER A 104 9.00 4.14 -8.25
C SER A 104 7.74 3.50 -7.70
N PHE A 105 6.99 4.25 -6.88
CA PHE A 105 5.73 3.80 -6.30
C PHE A 105 4.71 3.46 -7.39
N GLU A 106 4.49 4.36 -8.36
CA GLU A 106 3.53 4.12 -9.45
C GLU A 106 3.92 2.91 -10.30
N SER A 107 5.19 2.81 -10.68
CA SER A 107 5.70 1.68 -11.48
C SER A 107 5.49 0.34 -10.78
N ILE A 108 5.84 0.26 -9.50
CA ILE A 108 5.68 -0.97 -8.70
C ILE A 108 4.21 -1.26 -8.44
N ALA A 109 3.42 -0.27 -8.02
CA ALA A 109 2.01 -0.45 -7.71
C ALA A 109 1.21 -0.89 -8.93
N ALA A 110 1.43 -0.26 -10.09
CA ALA A 110 0.79 -0.65 -11.34
C ALA A 110 1.19 -2.07 -11.79
N THR A 111 2.47 -2.39 -11.67
CA THR A 111 2.98 -3.73 -12.01
C THR A 111 2.39 -4.79 -11.09
N LEU A 112 2.38 -4.57 -9.78
CA LEU A 112 1.80 -5.48 -8.80
C LEU A 112 0.30 -5.65 -9.03
N TRP A 113 -0.42 -4.56 -9.33
CA TRP A 113 -1.83 -4.61 -9.69
C TRP A 113 -2.07 -5.49 -10.92
N ARG A 114 -1.29 -5.29 -11.99
CA ARG A 114 -1.38 -6.08 -13.24
C ARG A 114 -1.16 -7.56 -12.97
N HIS A 115 -0.11 -7.91 -12.24
CA HIS A 115 0.22 -9.31 -11.92
C HIS A 115 -0.82 -9.95 -10.99
N ARG A 116 -1.25 -9.24 -9.95
CA ARG A 116 -2.31 -9.72 -9.04
C ARG A 116 -3.62 -9.98 -9.79
N THR A 117 -4.00 -9.07 -10.69
CA THR A 117 -5.23 -9.21 -11.50
C THR A 117 -5.14 -10.46 -12.38
N ARG A 118 -4.02 -10.67 -13.07
CA ARG A 118 -3.80 -11.87 -13.90
C ARG A 118 -3.82 -13.16 -13.08
N ALA A 119 -3.17 -13.17 -11.91
CA ALA A 119 -3.16 -14.34 -11.03
C ALA A 119 -4.58 -14.72 -10.58
N ILE A 120 -5.42 -13.75 -10.21
CA ILE A 120 -6.81 -13.99 -9.81
C ILE A 120 -7.64 -14.55 -10.97
N LEU A 121 -7.46 -14.01 -12.18
CA LEU A 121 -8.17 -14.50 -13.36
C LEU A 121 -7.78 -15.94 -13.70
N ASN A 122 -6.48 -16.27 -13.71
CA ASN A 122 -5.99 -17.62 -13.99
C ASN A 122 -6.55 -18.65 -12.99
N ILE A 123 -6.59 -18.32 -11.69
CA ILE A 123 -7.19 -19.19 -10.65
C ILE A 123 -8.68 -19.43 -10.92
N THR A 124 -9.38 -18.43 -11.45
CA THR A 124 -10.81 -18.53 -11.77
C THR A 124 -11.04 -19.43 -12.99
N ASP A 125 -10.16 -19.34 -13.99
CA ASP A 125 -10.21 -20.19 -15.18
C ASP A 125 -9.89 -21.66 -14.85
N ASP A 126 -8.90 -21.93 -14.00
CA ASP A 126 -8.59 -23.30 -13.53
C ASP A 126 -9.75 -23.94 -12.77
N LYS A 127 -10.48 -23.17 -11.95
CA LYS A 127 -11.70 -23.65 -11.27
C LYS A 127 -12.83 -23.97 -12.25
N LYS A 128 -12.87 -23.30 -13.41
CA LYS A 128 -13.88 -23.49 -14.44
C LYS A 128 -13.52 -24.65 -15.40
N ASN A 129 -12.23 -24.98 -15.55
CA ASN A 129 -11.72 -26.07 -16.39
C ASN A 129 -10.69 -26.96 -15.65
N PRO A 130 -11.14 -27.86 -14.75
CA PRO A 130 -10.25 -28.67 -13.92
C PRO A 130 -9.41 -29.70 -14.71
N SER A 131 -9.67 -29.91 -16.01
CA SER A 131 -9.01 -30.94 -16.82
C SER A 131 -7.66 -30.53 -17.42
N ASN A 132 -7.14 -29.32 -17.17
CA ASN A 132 -5.91 -28.83 -17.80
C ASN A 132 -4.78 -28.41 -16.81
N SER A 133 -4.89 -28.73 -15.52
CA SER A 133 -3.87 -28.33 -14.54
C SER A 133 -2.60 -29.19 -14.67
N SER A 134 -1.72 -28.77 -15.57
CA SER A 134 -0.33 -29.21 -15.66
C SER A 134 0.49 -27.99 -16.05
N SER A 135 0.74 -27.10 -15.09
CA SER A 135 1.70 -26.01 -15.28
C SER A 135 2.45 -25.73 -13.99
N ASN A 136 3.71 -26.16 -14.03
CA ASN A 136 4.74 -25.98 -13.02
C ASN A 136 4.92 -24.49 -12.72
N THR A 137 4.63 -24.09 -11.48
CA THR A 137 5.23 -22.87 -10.92
C THR A 137 5.98 -23.28 -9.66
N SER A 138 7.27 -23.59 -9.81
CA SER A 138 8.15 -23.85 -8.68
C SER A 138 8.39 -22.55 -7.92
N PHE A 139 7.77 -22.42 -6.76
CA PHE A 139 8.13 -21.43 -5.76
C PHE A 139 9.38 -21.95 -5.04
N ILE A 140 10.53 -21.28 -5.21
CA ILE A 140 11.73 -21.56 -4.41
C ILE A 140 11.68 -20.65 -3.18
N PRO A 141 11.54 -21.21 -1.95
CA PRO A 141 11.68 -20.41 -0.73
C PRO A 141 13.12 -19.92 -0.60
N ALA A 142 13.31 -18.70 -0.15
CA ALA A 142 14.62 -18.24 0.31
C ALA A 142 14.96 -19.00 1.61
N ASP A 143 16.09 -19.72 1.59
CA ASP A 143 16.64 -20.40 2.75
C ASP A 143 16.90 -19.42 3.90
N ASP A 144 16.45 -19.85 5.07
CA ASP A 144 16.74 -19.27 6.38
C ASP A 144 18.23 -19.49 6.70
N ALA A 145 19.05 -18.47 6.46
CA ALA A 145 20.44 -18.44 6.90
C ALA A 145 20.53 -17.64 8.21
N GLY A 146 20.54 -18.35 9.34
CA GLY A 146 20.77 -17.75 10.65
C GLY A 146 20.83 -18.76 11.79
N GLN A 147 21.93 -19.53 11.86
CA GLN A 147 22.47 -20.00 13.15
C GLN A 147 23.34 -18.92 13.76
#